data_AF-A0A3D1I2D3-F1
#
_entry.id   AF-A0A3D1I2D3-F1
#
_cell.length_a   1.000
_cell.length_b   1.000
_cell.length_c   1.000
_cell.angle_alpha   90.00
_cell.angle_beta   90.00
_cell.angle_gamma   90.00
#
_symmetry.space_group_name_H-M   'P 1'
#
loop_
_entity.id
_entity.type
_entity.pdbx_description
1 polymer ?
#
loop_
_entity_poly.entity_id
_entity_poly.type
_entity_poly.pdbx_seq_one_letter_code
_entity_poly.pdbx_strand_id
1 'polypeptide(L)' 'DEGSNWEAAMSASTFKVTNMISFVDRNKCMIDGRTEDVMKLEPFADKWRSFGFIVKEV' A
#
# COMPACT_ATOMS: atom_id res chain seq x y z
N ASP A 1 2.54 5.06 -7.53
CA ASP A 1 3.14 5.29 -6.20
C ASP A 1 2.90 6.75 -5.87
N GLU A 2 2.06 7.04 -4.88
CA GLU A 2 1.60 8.40 -4.60
C GLU A 2 1.77 8.70 -3.12
N GLY A 3 2.35 9.86 -2.79
CA GLY A 3 2.69 10.23 -1.41
C GLY A 3 1.47 10.26 -0.49
N SER A 4 0.34 10.75 -0.99
CA SER A 4 -0.94 10.85 -0.27
C SER A 4 -1.40 9.52 0.32
N ASN A 5 -1.23 8.41 -0.40
CA ASN A 5 -1.57 7.07 0.10
C ASN A 5 -0.74 6.69 1.33
N TRP A 6 0.54 7.05 1.35
CA TRP A 6 1.46 6.74 2.43
C TRP A 6 1.27 7.68 3.63
N GLU A 7 0.99 8.96 3.38
CA GLU A 7 0.60 9.93 4.42
C GLU A 7 -0.69 9.48 5.13
N ALA A 8 -1.67 9.00 4.37
CA ALA A 8 -2.91 8.44 4.92
C ALA A 8 -2.64 7.17 5.74
N ALA A 9 -1.83 6.24 5.23
CA ALA A 9 -1.45 5.04 5.98
C ALA A 9 -0.72 5.40 7.29
N MET A 10 0.23 6.33 7.25
CA MET A 10 0.97 6.77 8.44
C MET A 10 0.04 7.42 9.47
N SER A 11 -0.91 8.23 8.99
CA SER A 11 -1.91 8.89 9.83
C SER A 11 -2.84 7.87 10.49
N ALA A 12 -3.34 6.88 9.73
CA ALA A 12 -4.22 5.83 10.26
C ALA A 12 -3.58 5.07 11.43
N SER A 13 -2.29 4.73 11.30
CA SER A 13 -1.51 4.07 12.36
C SER A 13 -1.29 4.99 13.57
N THR A 14 -0.89 6.26 13.32
CA THR A 14 -0.66 7.27 14.37
C THR A 14 -1.90 7.51 15.23
N PHE A 15 -3.08 7.62 14.59
CA PHE A 15 -4.35 7.84 15.28
C PHE A 15 -5.04 6.56 15.74
N LYS A 16 -4.41 5.39 15.57
CA LYS A 16 -4.94 4.07 15.97
C LYS A 16 -6.35 3.82 15.42
N VAL A 17 -6.54 4.11 14.14
CA VAL A 17 -7.81 3.86 13.45
C VAL A 17 -8.02 2.34 13.35
N THR A 18 -8.94 1.81 14.16
CA THR A 18 -9.20 0.36 14.26
C THR A 18 -10.44 -0.11 13.50
N ASN A 19 -11.19 0.82 12.92
CA ASN A 19 -12.44 0.56 12.18
C ASN A 19 -12.28 0.70 10.65
N MET A 20 -11.06 0.58 10.14
CA MET A 20 -10.73 0.74 8.71
C MET A 20 -10.03 -0.50 8.16
N ILE A 21 -10.39 -0.87 6.92
CA ILE A 21 -9.70 -1.90 6.14
C ILE A 21 -9.32 -1.28 4.78
N SER A 22 -8.07 -1.40 4.39
CA SER A 22 -7.59 -0.99 3.07
C SER A 22 -7.50 -2.21 2.17
N PHE A 23 -7.99 -2.07 0.93
CA PHE A 23 -7.87 -3.08 -0.11
C PHE A 23 -7.02 -2.51 -1.24
N VAL A 24 -6.04 -3.28 -1.69
CA VAL A 24 -5.24 -2.95 -2.87
C VAL A 24 -5.38 -4.07 -3.89
N ASP A 25 -5.91 -3.75 -5.06
CA ASP A 25 -5.86 -4.66 -6.21
C ASP A 25 -4.43 -4.69 -6.74
N ARG A 26 -3.74 -5.82 -6.53
CA ARG A 26 -2.37 -6.04 -6.99
C ARG A 26 -2.34 -6.77 -8.35
N ASN A 27 -3.11 -6.29 -9.33
CA ASN A 27 -3.12 -6.82 -10.71
C ASN A 27 -1.84 -6.56 -11.53
N LYS A 28 -0.91 -5.75 -11.01
CA LYS A 28 0.39 -5.43 -11.62
C LYS A 28 0.36 -4.53 -12.85
N CYS A 29 -0.75 -3.85 -13.10
CA CYS A 29 -0.89 -2.90 -14.19
C CYS A 29 -0.92 -1.46 -13.69
N MET A 30 -0.46 -0.55 -14.54
CA MET A 30 -0.67 0.89 -14.48
C MET A 30 -0.87 1.42 -15.90
N ILE A 31 -1.19 2.71 -16.04
CA ILE A 31 -1.48 3.32 -17.35
C ILE A 31 -0.36 3.11 -18.38
N ASP A 32 0.91 3.24 -17.95
CA ASP A 32 2.08 3.15 -18.81
C ASP A 32 2.62 1.72 -18.97
N GLY A 33 1.93 0.71 -18.44
CA GLY A 33 2.33 -0.69 -18.55
C GLY A 33 2.36 -1.42 -17.21
N ARG A 34 3.22 -2.43 -17.08
CA ARG A 34 3.32 -3.21 -15.84
C ARG A 34 4.01 -2.40 -14.76
N THR A 35 3.54 -2.51 -13.52
CA THR A 35 4.15 -1.77 -12.42
C THR A 35 5.59 -2.19 -12.19
N GLU A 36 5.94 -3.46 -12.42
CA GLU A 36 7.32 -3.94 -12.23
C GLU A 36 8.33 -3.39 -13.23
N ASP A 37 7.86 -2.99 -14.41
CA ASP A 37 8.72 -2.48 -15.49
C ASP A 37 8.86 -0.95 -15.42
N VAL A 38 7.79 -0.26 -15.01
CA VAL A 38 7.75 1.21 -14.96
C VAL A 38 8.18 1.74 -13.59
N MET A 39 7.57 1.24 -12.50
CA MET A 39 7.83 1.69 -11.14
C MET A 39 7.57 0.56 -10.14
N LYS A 40 8.62 -0.23 -9.91
CA LYS A 40 8.55 -1.44 -9.10
C LYS A 40 8.09 -1.14 -7.67
N LEU A 41 7.06 -1.85 -7.23
CA LEU A 41 6.44 -1.67 -5.91
C LEU A 41 6.95 -2.66 -4.84
N GLU A 42 7.75 -3.66 -5.22
CA GLU A 42 8.20 -4.71 -4.30
C GLU A 42 9.37 -4.27 -3.40
N PRO A 43 9.39 -4.67 -2.11
CA PRO A 43 8.42 -5.57 -1.45
C PRO A 43 7.16 -4.83 -0.96
N PHE A 44 6.01 -5.10 -1.60
CA PHE A 44 4.83 -4.25 -1.43
C PHE A 44 4.11 -4.49 -0.10
N ALA A 45 3.94 -5.75 0.29
CA ALA A 45 3.33 -6.11 1.56
C ALA A 45 4.17 -5.62 2.75
N ASP A 46 5.50 -5.67 2.66
CA ASP A 46 6.39 -5.19 3.72
C ASP A 46 6.34 -3.68 3.87
N LYS A 47 6.17 -2.94 2.78
CA LYS A 47 5.91 -1.49 2.82
C LYS A 47 4.65 -1.18 3.62
N TRP A 48 3.55 -1.92 3.43
CA TRP A 48 2.35 -1.72 4.27
C TRP A 48 2.59 -2.09 5.75
N ARG A 49 3.29 -3.20 6.02
CA ARG A 49 3.64 -3.62 7.38
C ARG A 49 4.48 -2.56 8.10
N SER A 50 5.42 -1.89 7.40
CA SER A 50 6.26 -0.85 8.00
C SER A 50 5.48 0.41 8.41
N PHE A 51 4.30 0.63 7.84
CA PHE A 51 3.39 1.71 8.26
C PHE A 51 2.45 1.29 9.41
N GLY A 52 2.60 0.09 9.96
CA GLY A 52 1.85 -0.40 11.12
C GLY A 52 0.53 -1.10 10.79
N PHE A 53 0.31 -1.47 9.53
CA PHE A 53 -0.87 -2.24 9.13
C PHE A 53 -0.68 -3.74 9.38
N ILE A 54 -1.76 -4.42 9.75
CA ILE A 54 -1.87 -5.87 9.63
C ILE A 54 -2.14 -6.17 8.16
N VAL A 55 -1.26 -6.96 7.52
CA VAL A 55 -1.33 -7.24 6.08
C VAL A 55 -1.71 -8.70 5.84
N LYS A 56 -2.70 -8.91 4.98
CA LYS A 56 -3.11 -10.23 4.47
C LYS A 56 -3.06 -10.21 2.95
N GLU A 57 -2.31 -11.15 2.38
CA GLU A 57 -2.25 -11.42 0.94
C GLU A 57 -3.23 -12.55 0.62
N VAL A 58 -3.97 -12.41 -0.49
CA VAL A 58 -5.04 -13.32 -0.92
C VAL A 58 -4.83 -13.70 -2.38
#